data_AF-A0A3D0RK77-F1
#
_entry.id   AF-A0A3D0RK77-F1
#
_cell.length_a   1.000
_cell.length_b   1.000
_cell.length_c   1.000
_cell.angle_alpha   90.00
_cell.angle_beta   90.00
_cell.angle_gamma   90.00
#
_symmetry.space_group_name_H-M   'P 1'
#
loop_
_entity.id
_entity.type
_entity.pdbx_description
1 polymer ?
#
loop_
_entity_poly.entity_id
_entity_poly.type
_entity_poly.pdbx_seq_one_letter_code
_entity_poly.pdbx_strand_id
1 'polypeptide(L)' 'RFEYVLLNDVMRTLKQFEEVSWEQNFKESCTMKLRIRKSEFQRLHDSLSQIYGVKIEKE' A
#
# COMPACT_ATOMS: atom_id res chain seq x y z
N ARG A 1 -4.95 2.95 -4.14
CA ARG A 1 -5.02 2.65 -5.60
C ARG A 1 -3.77 3.16 -6.30
N PHE A 2 -3.25 2.45 -7.28
CA PHE A 2 -2.05 2.83 -8.05
C PHE A 2 -2.02 2.12 -9.42
N GLU A 3 -1.23 2.62 -10.36
CA GLU A 3 -1.01 1.97 -11.67
C GLU A 3 -0.13 0.72 -11.54
N TYR A 4 -0.36 -0.31 -12.35
CA TYR A 4 0.35 -1.60 -12.22
C TYR A 4 1.87 -1.49 -12.17
N VAL A 5 2.47 -0.52 -12.89
CA VAL A 5 3.92 -0.26 -12.89
C VAL A 5 4.50 0.02 -11.50
N LEU A 6 3.68 0.50 -10.56
CA LEU A 6 4.08 0.82 -9.18
C LEU A 6 3.97 -0.38 -8.23
N LEU A 7 3.49 -1.53 -8.70
CA LEU A 7 3.26 -2.70 -7.87
C LEU A 7 4.51 -3.15 -7.11
N ASN A 8 5.66 -3.19 -7.78
CA ASN A 8 6.91 -3.62 -7.15
C ASN A 8 7.34 -2.70 -6.00
N ASP A 9 7.17 -1.39 -6.16
CA ASP A 9 7.56 -0.40 -5.17
C ASP A 9 6.64 -0.43 -3.95
N VAL A 10 5.34 -0.59 -4.20
CA VAL A 10 4.33 -0.80 -3.15
C VAL A 10 4.62 -2.08 -2.37
N MET A 11 4.84 -3.19 -3.07
CA MET A 11 5.09 -4.50 -2.44
C MET A 11 6.38 -4.51 -1.61
N ARG A 12 7.43 -3.84 -2.09
CA ARG A 12 8.68 -3.68 -1.32
C ARG A 12 8.44 -2.89 -0.03
N THR A 13 7.62 -1.86 -0.09
CA THR A 13 7.26 -1.05 1.09
C THR A 13 6.46 -1.88 2.09
N LEU A 14 5.45 -2.62 1.65
CA LEU A 14 4.62 -3.46 2.52
C LEU A 14 5.44 -4.54 3.24
N LYS A 15 6.41 -5.15 2.55
CA LYS A 15 7.29 -6.17 3.14
C LYS A 15 8.17 -5.66 4.29
N GLN A 16 8.26 -4.36 4.52
CA GLN A 16 8.96 -3.78 5.68
C GLN A 16 8.14 -3.84 6.97
N PHE A 17 6.85 -4.20 6.89
CA PHE A 17 5.93 -4.27 8.01
C PHE A 17 5.58 -5.72 8.32
N GLU A 18 5.88 -6.17 9.54
CA GLU A 18 5.76 -7.60 9.92
C GLU A 18 4.32 -8.12 9.93
N GLU A 19 3.33 -7.26 10.17
CA GLU A 19 1.92 -7.67 10.30
C GLU A 19 0.98 -6.90 9.37
N VAL A 20 1.46 -6.55 8.17
CA VAL A 20 0.57 -6.04 7.14
C VAL A 20 0.00 -7.22 6.34
N SER A 21 -1.33 -7.32 6.30
CA SER A 21 -2.01 -8.20 5.35
C SER A 21 -2.72 -7.36 4.29
N TRP A 22 -2.86 -7.91 3.08
CA TRP A 22 -3.52 -7.19 2.01
C TRP A 22 -4.34 -8.08 1.10
N GLU A 23 -5.40 -7.51 0.56
CA GLU A 23 -6.16 -8.07 -0.57
C GLU A 23 -5.90 -7.22 -1.81
N GLN A 24 -5.68 -7.86 -2.97
CA GLN A 24 -5.30 -7.22 -4.23
C GLN A 24 -6.33 -7.52 -5.33
N ASN A 25 -6.67 -6.51 -6.12
CA ASN A 25 -7.48 -6.66 -7.34
C ASN A 25 -6.66 -6.24 -8.58
N PHE A 26 -6.47 -7.17 -9.52
CA PHE A 26 -5.71 -6.98 -10.75
C PHE A 26 -6.64 -6.48 -11.87
N LYS A 27 -6.82 -5.16 -11.94
CA LYS A 27 -7.35 -4.44 -13.12
C LYS A 27 -6.25 -3.52 -13.66
N GLU A 28 -6.52 -2.75 -14.72
CA GLU A 28 -5.58 -1.78 -15.31
C GLU A 28 -4.92 -0.87 -14.24
N SER A 29 -5.69 -0.54 -13.21
CA SER A 29 -5.18 0.02 -11.95
C SER A 29 -5.33 -0.99 -10.80
N CYS A 30 -4.31 -1.11 -9.96
CA CYS A 30 -4.32 -1.94 -8.76
C CYS A 30 -5.01 -1.23 -7.58
N THR A 31 -5.89 -1.96 -6.91
CA THR A 31 -6.45 -1.57 -5.61
C THR A 31 -6.02 -2.58 -4.56
N MET A 32 -5.59 -2.07 -3.40
CA MET A 32 -5.17 -2.86 -2.25
C MET A 32 -5.95 -2.45 -1.01
N LYS A 33 -6.51 -3.43 -0.30
CA LYS A 33 -7.06 -3.22 1.05
C LYS A 33 -6.03 -3.73 2.05
N LEU A 34 -5.52 -2.84 2.90
CA LEU A 34 -4.46 -3.16 3.87
C LEU A 34 -5.06 -3.28 5.27
N ARG A 35 -4.59 -4.26 6.03
CA ARG A 35 -4.81 -4.35 7.48
C ARG A 35 -3.46 -4.29 8.17
N ILE A 36 -3.32 -3.39 9.14
CA ILE A 36 -2.09 -3.17 9.89
C ILE A 36 -2.40 -2.79 11.33
N ARG A 37 -1.45 -3.00 12.25
CA ARG A 37 -1.52 -2.46 13.62
C ARG A 37 -1.64 -0.93 13.60
N LYS A 38 -2.47 -0.39 14.50
CA LYS A 38 -2.69 1.05 14.64
C LYS A 38 -1.38 1.83 14.89
N SER A 39 -0.42 1.23 15.62
CA SER A 39 0.89 1.84 15.90
C SER A 39 1.74 2.06 14.65
N GLU A 40 1.66 1.15 13.68
CA GLU A 40 2.46 1.21 12.45
C GLU A 40 1.75 1.97 11.32
N PHE A 41 0.49 2.34 11.51
CA PHE A 41 -0.32 2.99 10.48
C PHE A 41 0.34 4.26 9.94
N GLN A 42 0.80 5.15 10.83
CA GLN A 42 1.36 6.43 10.40
C GLN A 42 2.63 6.23 9.57
N ARG A 43 3.51 5.33 10.02
CA ARG A 43 4.74 4.98 9.30
C ARG A 43 4.44 4.37 7.94
N LEU A 44 3.46 3.45 7.85
CA LEU A 44 3.05 2.87 6.57
C LEU A 44 2.46 3.92 5.63
N HIS A 45 1.60 4.78 6.15
CA HIS A 45 0.97 5.86 5.39
C HIS A 45 2.05 6.78 4.80
N ASP A 46 3.02 7.20 5.60
CA ASP A 46 4.07 8.12 5.17
C ASP A 46 4.98 7.47 4.12
N SER A 47 5.38 6.21 4.32
CA SER A 47 6.16 5.47 3.33
C SER A 47 5.43 5.31 1.99
N LEU A 48 4.14 4.95 2.01
CA LEU A 48 3.36 4.80 0.78
C LEU A 48 3.11 6.16 0.09
N SER A 49 2.97 7.24 0.88
CA SER A 49 2.78 8.60 0.35
C SER A 49 4.01 9.14 -0.39
N GLN A 50 5.20 8.56 -0.15
CA GLN A 50 6.41 8.90 -0.93
C GLN A 50 6.41 8.30 -2.34
N ILE A 51 5.54 7.32 -2.61
CA ILE A 51 5.46 6.69 -3.94
C ILE A 51 4.51 7.53 -4.80
N TYR A 52 5.09 8.31 -5.72
CA TYR A 52 4.32 9.12 -6.66
C TYR A 52 3.34 8.25 -7.48
N GLY A 53 2.06 8.64 -7.48
CA GLY A 53 1.00 7.89 -8.16
C GLY A 53 0.25 6.88 -7.28
N VAL A 54 0.66 6.66 -6.03
CA VAL A 54 -0.13 5.93 -5.04
C VAL A 54 -1.14 6.87 -4.40
N LYS A 55 -2.42 6.53 -4.49
CA LYS A 55 -3.53 7.20 -3.79
C LYS A 55 -3.96 6.36 -2.60
N ILE A 56 -3.99 6.96 -1.41
CA ILE A 56 -4.44 6.34 -0.17
C ILE A 56 -5.82 6.91 0.16
N GLU A 57 -6.80 6.03 0.33
CA GLU A 57 -8.17 6.38 0.72
C GLU A 57 -8.43 5.76 2.09
N LYS A 58 -8.91 6.56 3.06
CA LYS A 58 -9.41 6.05 4.34
C LYS A 58 -10.88 5.69 4.16
N GLU A 59 -11.20 4.41 4.29
CA GLU A 59 -12.55 3.88 4.38
C GLU A 59 -12.95 3.71 5.86
#